data_AF-A0A2E5MD82-F1
#
_entry.id   AF-A0A2E5MD82-F1
#
_cell.length_a   1.000
_cell.length_b   1.000
_cell.length_c   1.000
_cell.angle_alpha   90.00
_cell.angle_beta   90.00
_cell.angle_gamma   90.00
#
_symmetry.space_group_name_H-M   'P 1'
#
loop_
_entity.id
_entity.type
_entity.pdbx_description
1 polymer ?
#
loop_
_entity_poly.entity_id
_entity_poly.type
_entity_poly.pdbx_seq_one_letter_code
_entity_poly.pdbx_strand_id
1 'polypeptide(L)'
;MNNKFYYSATLAELINDNSEPPNPIIDNGILLDGTILFIIGPPKHKKTFLTQNIAVSIASGVGFSGFEVISPKRIIYFLAEGGRYPMRDRFKKMCKDLDTEFSENLMLSLTSFIDITNDEDFQEIIDRINKFKADVAIFDPLSKFHSVEENSASAMSNLYGRIRQLIETLEISVIIVHHTGKIVQRGGRGSNTTQAEYDSCIMLNSDNDNTKIHFDMRHVETPSPTKLRFNSDTLWFEKRDGMLVILENAGGMMDKKEFFERCGMSRATAYRDLKKAKEKNMVKDEDGVLELLEHK
;
A
#
# COMPACT_ATOMS: atom_id res chain seq x y z
N MET A 1 -10.93 18.71 24.25
CA MET A 1 -10.45 17.82 25.32
C MET A 1 -8.93 17.75 25.25
N ASN A 2 -8.24 17.71 26.40
CA ASN A 2 -6.77 17.59 26.49
C ASN A 2 -6.37 16.12 26.19
N ASN A 3 -6.43 15.70 24.92
CA ASN A 3 -6.01 14.36 24.51
C ASN A 3 -4.49 14.34 24.29
N LYS A 4 -3.73 14.49 25.37
CA LYS A 4 -2.30 14.16 25.35
C LYS A 4 -2.15 12.75 25.90
N PHE A 5 -1.82 11.81 25.03
CA PHE A 5 -1.48 10.45 25.44
C PHE A 5 -0.05 10.45 26.01
N TYR A 6 0.10 9.96 27.23
CA TYR A 6 1.41 9.79 27.86
C TYR A 6 1.56 8.32 28.24
N TYR A 7 2.42 7.60 27.53
CA TYR A 7 2.98 6.37 28.05
C TYR A 7 4.22 6.74 28.88
N SER A 8 4.17 6.48 30.19
CA SER A 8 5.31 6.70 31.09
C SER A 8 5.80 5.35 31.59
N ALA A 9 7.07 5.06 31.34
CA ALA A 9 7.76 3.93 31.91
C ALA A 9 9.14 4.39 32.42
N THR A 10 9.53 3.87 33.57
CA THR A 10 10.89 3.96 34.07
C THR A 10 11.84 3.18 33.17
N LEU A 11 13.12 3.55 33.16
CA LEU A 11 14.13 2.79 32.42
C LEU A 11 14.18 1.31 32.86
N ALA A 12 13.94 1.05 34.16
CA ALA A 12 13.88 -0.32 34.68
C ALA A 12 12.69 -1.09 34.10
N GLU A 13 11.52 -0.48 33.96
CA GLU A 13 10.37 -1.11 33.31
C GLU A 13 10.67 -1.41 31.84
N LEU A 14 11.25 -0.46 31.09
CA LEU A 14 11.58 -0.65 29.67
C LEU A 14 12.63 -1.76 29.45
N ILE A 15 13.64 -1.88 30.31
CA ILE A 15 14.66 -2.94 30.20
C ILE A 15 14.08 -4.32 30.51
N ASN A 16 13.09 -4.39 31.42
CA ASN A 16 12.46 -5.64 31.81
C ASN A 16 11.22 -5.97 30.97
N ASP A 17 10.82 -5.10 30.04
CA ASP A 17 9.73 -5.33 29.12
C ASP A 17 10.15 -6.35 28.06
N ASN A 18 9.50 -7.51 28.09
CA ASN A 18 9.70 -8.60 27.14
C ASN A 18 8.44 -8.80 26.28
N SER A 19 7.56 -7.80 26.20
CA SER A 19 6.42 -7.83 25.29
C SER A 19 6.90 -7.97 23.85
N GLU A 20 6.15 -8.74 23.06
CA GLU A 20 6.41 -8.84 21.63
C GLU A 20 5.97 -7.55 20.93
N PRO A 21 6.71 -7.07 19.92
CA PRO A 21 6.28 -5.93 19.14
C PRO A 21 4.92 -6.20 18.49
N PRO A 22 4.10 -5.17 18.22
CA PRO A 22 2.82 -5.35 17.56
C PRO A 22 2.96 -6.11 16.25
N ASN A 23 2.05 -7.06 16.01
CA ASN A 23 2.05 -7.82 14.76
C ASN A 23 1.86 -6.87 13.56
N PRO A 24 2.60 -7.07 12.46
CA PRO A 24 2.36 -6.30 11.26
C PRO A 24 0.95 -6.56 10.72
N ILE A 25 0.28 -5.49 10.25
CA ILE A 25 -0.93 -5.61 9.44
C ILE A 25 -0.53 -6.03 8.02
N ILE A 26 0.54 -5.41 7.49
CA ILE A 26 1.20 -5.80 6.25
C ILE A 26 2.65 -6.18 6.58
N ASP A 27 3.06 -7.37 6.14
CA ASP A 27 4.37 -7.97 6.40
C ASP A 27 5.54 -7.09 5.92
N ASN A 28 6.77 -7.42 6.35
CA ASN A 28 7.98 -6.62 6.19
C ASN A 28 7.87 -5.22 6.81
N GLY A 29 7.00 -5.07 7.82
CA GLY A 29 6.73 -3.80 8.51
C GLY A 29 6.19 -2.70 7.61
N ILE A 30 5.55 -3.04 6.47
CA ILE A 30 4.94 -2.05 5.57
C ILE A 30 3.81 -1.30 6.28
N LEU A 31 3.07 -1.98 7.14
CA LEU A 31 2.11 -1.35 8.04
C LEU A 31 2.09 -2.12 9.35
N LEU A 32 2.52 -1.48 10.44
CA LEU A 32 2.41 -2.02 11.79
C LEU A 32 1.11 -1.53 12.44
N ASP A 33 0.63 -2.25 13.44
CA ASP A 33 -0.50 -1.81 14.26
C ASP A 33 -0.17 -0.47 14.95
N GLY A 34 -1.13 0.46 15.00
CA GLY A 34 -0.96 1.81 15.56
C GLY A 34 0.01 2.72 14.79
N THR A 35 0.33 2.45 13.52
CA THR A 35 1.26 3.26 12.72
C THR A 35 0.62 3.88 11.48
N ILE A 36 1.36 4.81 10.86
CA ILE A 36 0.93 5.50 9.64
C ILE A 36 1.75 5.12 8.41
N LEU A 37 1.05 4.71 7.35
CA LEU A 37 1.61 4.42 6.04
C LEU A 37 1.23 5.51 5.04
N PHE A 38 2.21 6.05 4.34
CA PHE A 38 1.98 6.96 3.21
C PHE A 38 2.12 6.22 1.87
N ILE A 39 1.20 6.47 0.95
CA ILE A 39 1.27 6.06 -0.45
C ILE A 39 1.42 7.31 -1.30
N ILE A 40 2.65 7.57 -1.75
CA ILE A 40 3.06 8.80 -2.41
C ILE A 40 3.35 8.55 -3.89
N GLY A 41 2.97 9.47 -4.76
CA GLY A 41 3.28 9.36 -6.19
C GLY A 41 2.57 10.42 -7.03
N PRO A 42 2.98 10.65 -8.28
CA PRO A 42 2.40 11.69 -9.11
C PRO A 42 0.90 11.45 -9.41
N PRO A 43 0.12 12.48 -9.76
CA PRO A 43 -1.25 12.31 -10.21
C PRO A 43 -1.37 11.29 -11.35
N LYS A 44 -2.47 10.52 -11.41
CA LYS A 44 -2.74 9.49 -12.44
C LYS A 44 -1.81 8.27 -12.45
N HIS A 45 -0.95 8.09 -11.44
CA HIS A 45 -0.04 6.95 -11.33
C HIS A 45 -0.61 5.79 -10.51
N LYS A 46 -1.91 5.50 -10.69
CA LYS A 46 -2.60 4.30 -10.15
C LYS A 46 -2.54 4.10 -8.61
N LYS A 47 -2.17 5.11 -7.81
CA LYS A 47 -2.17 5.04 -6.33
C LYS A 47 -3.48 4.50 -5.76
N THR A 48 -4.63 5.08 -6.14
CA THR A 48 -5.94 4.61 -5.70
C THR A 48 -6.17 3.13 -6.02
N PHE A 49 -5.67 2.61 -7.16
CA PHE A 49 -5.77 1.17 -7.44
C PHE A 49 -4.90 0.34 -6.49
N LEU A 50 -3.68 0.79 -6.19
CA LEU A 50 -2.82 0.10 -5.22
C LEU A 50 -3.45 0.13 -3.83
N THR A 51 -3.95 1.29 -3.40
CA THR A 51 -4.65 1.47 -2.14
C THR A 51 -5.89 0.58 -2.05
N GLN A 52 -6.66 0.46 -3.13
CA GLN A 52 -7.81 -0.45 -3.20
C GLN A 52 -7.38 -1.93 -3.11
N ASN A 53 -6.31 -2.34 -3.79
CA ASN A 53 -5.77 -3.70 -3.66
C ASN A 53 -5.31 -3.98 -2.22
N ILE A 54 -4.61 -3.02 -1.58
CA ILE A 54 -4.21 -3.12 -0.17
C ILE A 54 -5.43 -3.23 0.75
N ALA A 55 -6.46 -2.39 0.54
CA ALA A 55 -7.68 -2.44 1.34
C ALA A 55 -8.40 -3.78 1.22
N VAL A 56 -8.55 -4.31 0.01
CA VAL A 56 -9.15 -5.65 -0.19
C VAL A 56 -8.32 -6.74 0.47
N SER A 57 -6.99 -6.66 0.36
CA SER A 57 -6.06 -7.64 0.93
C SER A 57 -6.11 -7.65 2.46
N ILE A 58 -6.07 -6.47 3.09
CA ILE A 58 -6.18 -6.34 4.55
C ILE A 58 -7.55 -6.84 5.02
N ALA A 59 -8.64 -6.51 4.31
CA ALA A 59 -9.99 -6.88 4.71
C ALA A 59 -10.23 -8.39 4.61
N SER A 60 -9.68 -9.02 3.57
CA SER A 60 -9.78 -10.46 3.29
C SER A 60 -8.76 -11.31 4.04
N GLY A 61 -7.65 -10.74 4.49
CA GLY A 61 -6.51 -11.50 4.98
C GLY A 61 -5.70 -12.20 3.88
N VAL A 62 -5.95 -11.90 2.61
CA VAL A 62 -5.26 -12.53 1.47
C VAL A 62 -4.26 -11.55 0.89
N GLY A 63 -2.97 -11.90 0.97
CA GLY A 63 -1.89 -11.08 0.42
C GLY A 63 -1.84 -11.04 -1.11
N PHE A 64 -1.12 -10.06 -1.65
CA PHE A 64 -0.87 -9.95 -3.09
C PHE A 64 0.51 -9.37 -3.38
N SER A 65 1.21 -9.89 -4.38
CA SER A 65 2.37 -9.23 -5.01
C SER A 65 3.45 -8.69 -4.07
N GLY A 66 3.66 -9.31 -2.90
CA GLY A 66 4.64 -8.88 -1.89
C GLY A 66 4.06 -8.04 -0.74
N PHE A 67 2.75 -7.82 -0.72
CA PHE A 67 1.98 -7.28 0.39
C PHE A 67 1.24 -8.44 1.07
N GLU A 68 1.95 -9.20 1.89
CA GLU A 68 1.35 -10.27 2.68
C GLU A 68 0.62 -9.69 3.90
N VAL A 69 -0.55 -10.24 4.22
CA VAL A 69 -1.41 -9.80 5.33
C VAL A 69 -1.44 -10.91 6.37
N ILE A 70 -1.19 -10.56 7.63
CA ILE A 70 -1.08 -11.55 8.72
C ILE A 70 -2.46 -12.06 9.16
N SER A 71 -3.45 -11.16 9.25
CA SER A 71 -4.82 -11.48 9.63
C SER A 71 -5.81 -10.48 9.03
N PRO A 72 -7.05 -10.89 8.71
CA PRO A 72 -8.11 -9.97 8.29
C PRO A 72 -8.33 -8.85 9.32
N LYS A 73 -8.51 -7.61 8.85
CA LYS A 73 -8.82 -6.43 9.68
C LYS A 73 -10.01 -5.64 9.12
N ARG A 74 -10.72 -4.90 9.97
CA ARG A 74 -11.81 -4.00 9.59
C ARG A 74 -11.24 -2.67 9.09
N ILE A 75 -11.64 -2.25 7.91
CA ILE A 75 -11.13 -1.07 7.23
C ILE A 75 -12.27 -0.11 6.91
N ILE A 76 -12.08 1.15 7.25
CA ILE A 76 -12.89 2.24 6.73
C ILE A 76 -12.08 3.05 5.73
N TYR A 77 -12.57 3.12 4.50
CA TYR A 77 -11.92 3.83 3.41
C TYR A 77 -12.71 5.10 3.09
N PHE A 78 -12.17 6.23 3.54
CA PHE A 78 -12.62 7.56 3.14
C PHE A 78 -12.07 7.90 1.75
N LEU A 79 -12.93 7.78 0.74
CA LEU A 79 -12.60 8.02 -0.65
C LEU A 79 -13.29 9.31 -1.11
N ALA A 80 -12.48 10.32 -1.41
CA ALA A 80 -12.97 11.66 -1.75
C ALA A 80 -13.13 11.90 -3.27
N GLU A 81 -12.66 10.96 -4.10
CA GLU A 81 -12.63 11.08 -5.57
C GLU A 81 -13.14 9.82 -6.27
N GLY A 82 -13.43 9.92 -7.58
CA GLY A 82 -13.78 8.78 -8.43
C GLY A 82 -15.25 8.38 -8.48
N GLY A 83 -16.08 8.86 -7.54
CA GLY A 83 -17.54 8.70 -7.55
C GLY A 83 -18.03 7.27 -7.32
N ARG A 84 -19.32 7.14 -6.98
CA ARG A 84 -19.92 5.86 -6.54
C ARG A 84 -19.89 4.77 -7.62
N TYR A 85 -20.31 5.08 -8.84
CA TYR A 85 -20.47 4.07 -9.89
C TYR A 85 -19.14 3.49 -10.39
N PRO A 86 -18.13 4.30 -10.77
CA PRO A 86 -16.84 3.76 -11.19
C PRO A 86 -16.16 2.97 -10.08
N MET A 87 -16.25 3.44 -8.83
CA MET A 87 -15.72 2.72 -7.67
C MET A 87 -16.40 1.35 -7.51
N ARG A 88 -17.74 1.28 -7.56
CA ARG A 88 -18.49 0.01 -7.46
C ARG A 88 -18.00 -0.98 -8.53
N ASP A 89 -17.85 -0.51 -9.76
CA ASP A 89 -17.47 -1.38 -10.88
C ASP A 89 -16.01 -1.86 -10.74
N ARG A 90 -15.11 -1.05 -10.16
CA ARG A 90 -13.75 -1.48 -9.80
C ARG A 90 -13.76 -2.58 -8.75
N PHE A 91 -14.48 -2.41 -7.64
CA PHE A 91 -14.53 -3.43 -6.58
C PHE A 91 -15.21 -4.72 -7.05
N LYS A 92 -16.29 -4.64 -7.84
CA LYS A 92 -16.89 -5.82 -8.48
C LYS A 92 -15.87 -6.61 -9.32
N LYS A 93 -14.99 -5.88 -10.02
CA LYS A 93 -13.96 -6.48 -10.87
C LYS A 93 -12.80 -7.07 -10.04
N MET A 94 -12.32 -6.34 -9.03
CA MET A 94 -11.25 -6.80 -8.13
C MET A 94 -11.64 -8.01 -7.29
N CYS A 95 -12.90 -8.07 -6.83
CA CYS A 95 -13.39 -9.12 -5.93
C CYS A 95 -14.10 -10.27 -6.67
N LYS A 96 -14.08 -10.30 -8.00
CA LYS A 96 -14.83 -11.27 -8.81
C LYS A 96 -14.52 -12.72 -8.44
N ASP A 97 -13.25 -13.01 -8.14
CA ASP A 97 -12.75 -14.36 -7.87
C ASP A 97 -12.36 -14.55 -6.39
N LEU A 98 -12.75 -13.62 -5.52
CA LEU A 98 -12.53 -13.72 -4.07
C LEU A 98 -13.78 -14.23 -3.37
N ASP A 99 -13.61 -14.97 -2.29
CA ASP A 99 -14.71 -15.23 -1.36
C ASP A 99 -15.19 -13.90 -0.76
N THR A 100 -16.49 -13.68 -0.69
CA THR A 100 -17.10 -12.42 -0.23
C THR A 100 -17.40 -12.40 1.27
N GLU A 101 -17.04 -13.44 2.03
CA GLU A 101 -17.21 -13.47 3.50
C GLU A 101 -16.56 -12.26 4.20
N PHE A 102 -15.48 -11.71 3.63
CA PHE A 102 -14.80 -10.53 4.17
C PHE A 102 -15.51 -9.20 3.88
N SER A 103 -16.57 -9.19 3.07
CA SER A 103 -17.12 -7.93 2.51
C SER A 103 -17.57 -6.93 3.59
N GLU A 104 -18.05 -7.43 4.74
CA GLU A 104 -18.43 -6.62 5.90
C GLU A 104 -17.23 -6.04 6.69
N ASN A 105 -15.99 -6.44 6.36
CA ASN A 105 -14.77 -5.86 6.92
C ASN A 105 -14.32 -4.61 6.17
N LEU A 106 -14.85 -4.29 4.99
CA LEU A 106 -14.44 -3.11 4.22
C LEU A 106 -15.60 -2.13 4.01
N MET A 107 -15.60 -1.03 4.75
CA MET A 107 -16.57 0.05 4.59
C MET A 107 -16.00 1.17 3.72
N LEU A 108 -16.75 1.57 2.68
CA LEU A 108 -16.41 2.70 1.84
C LEU A 108 -17.22 3.93 2.26
N SER A 109 -16.53 4.97 2.74
CA SER A 109 -17.12 6.27 3.09
C SER A 109 -16.83 7.27 1.99
N LEU A 110 -17.80 7.45 1.08
CA LEU A 110 -17.68 8.42 0.00
C LEU A 110 -17.98 9.82 0.50
N THR A 111 -17.06 10.75 0.27
CA THR A 111 -17.23 12.18 0.52
C THR A 111 -16.71 12.99 -0.66
N SER A 112 -17.03 14.27 -0.77
CA SER A 112 -16.35 15.19 -1.68
C SER A 112 -15.21 15.94 -1.01
N PHE A 113 -15.32 16.14 0.31
CA PHE A 113 -14.40 16.90 1.15
C PHE A 113 -14.81 16.72 2.62
N ILE A 114 -13.84 16.67 3.55
CA ILE A 114 -14.06 16.73 5.00
C ILE A 114 -12.77 17.16 5.69
N ASP A 115 -12.77 18.18 6.53
CA ASP A 115 -11.52 18.78 7.05
C ASP A 115 -11.11 18.21 8.41
N ILE A 116 -10.05 17.39 8.45
CA ILE A 116 -9.49 16.82 9.69
C ILE A 116 -9.05 17.90 10.70
N THR A 117 -8.74 19.11 10.23
CA THR A 117 -8.33 20.22 11.10
C THR A 117 -9.51 20.97 11.69
N ASN A 118 -10.72 20.79 11.15
CA ASN A 118 -11.96 21.29 11.74
C ASN A 118 -12.45 20.32 12.84
N ASP A 119 -12.90 20.85 13.98
CA ASP A 119 -13.29 20.02 15.13
C ASP A 119 -14.58 19.20 14.90
N GLU A 120 -15.56 19.74 14.18
CA GLU A 120 -16.83 19.04 13.90
C GLU A 120 -16.60 17.90 12.90
N ASP A 121 -15.88 18.17 11.82
CA ASP A 121 -15.50 17.19 10.80
C ASP A 121 -14.59 16.09 11.38
N PHE A 122 -13.64 16.47 12.24
CA PHE A 122 -12.77 15.51 12.94
C PHE A 122 -13.59 14.58 13.86
N GLN A 123 -14.58 15.12 14.58
CA GLN A 123 -15.47 14.32 15.40
C GLN A 123 -16.35 13.39 14.55
N GLU A 124 -16.84 13.85 13.38
CA GLU A 124 -17.58 12.98 12.45
C GLU A 124 -16.73 11.80 11.96
N ILE A 125 -15.44 12.03 11.66
CA ILE A 125 -14.51 10.97 11.28
C ILE A 125 -14.35 9.96 12.41
N ILE A 126 -14.15 10.43 13.65
CA ILE A 126 -14.04 9.59 14.85
C ILE A 126 -15.30 8.73 15.03
N ASP A 127 -16.49 9.34 14.93
CA ASP A 127 -17.76 8.65 15.13
C ASP A 127 -17.97 7.55 14.09
N ARG A 128 -17.59 7.80 12.82
CA ARG A 128 -17.67 6.80 11.74
C ARG A 128 -16.72 5.64 11.96
N ILE A 129 -15.48 5.92 12.37
CA ILE A 129 -14.47 4.89 12.69
C ILE A 129 -14.96 4.02 13.85
N ASN A 130 -15.40 4.64 14.95
CA ASN A 130 -15.89 3.94 16.14
C ASN A 130 -17.14 3.11 15.86
N LYS A 131 -18.11 3.68 15.13
CA LYS A 131 -19.34 2.96 14.75
C LYS A 131 -19.04 1.71 13.93
N PHE A 132 -18.06 1.79 13.02
CA PHE A 132 -17.64 0.66 12.23
C PHE A 132 -16.65 -0.26 12.97
N LYS A 133 -16.06 0.19 14.09
CA LYS A 133 -14.97 -0.52 14.79
C LYS A 133 -13.83 -0.85 13.82
N ALA A 134 -13.35 0.16 13.11
CA ALA A 134 -12.25 -0.03 12.15
C ALA A 134 -10.93 -0.22 12.91
N ASP A 135 -10.09 -1.14 12.42
CA ASP A 135 -8.68 -1.26 12.81
C ASP A 135 -7.78 -0.38 11.93
N VAL A 136 -8.23 -0.09 10.70
CA VAL A 136 -7.49 0.74 9.73
C VAL A 136 -8.40 1.79 9.11
N ALA A 137 -7.93 3.04 9.07
CA ALA A 137 -8.57 4.12 8.31
C ALA A 137 -7.72 4.53 7.11
N ILE A 138 -8.35 4.70 5.94
CA ILE A 138 -7.68 5.13 4.70
C ILE A 138 -8.25 6.47 4.26
N PHE A 139 -7.36 7.44 3.94
CA PHE A 139 -7.72 8.75 3.39
C PHE A 139 -7.13 8.92 1.98
N ASP A 140 -7.98 8.98 0.95
CA ASP A 140 -7.56 9.11 -0.46
C ASP A 140 -8.32 10.19 -1.25
N PRO A 141 -7.65 11.24 -1.76
CA PRO A 141 -6.30 11.71 -1.42
C PRO A 141 -6.31 12.69 -0.24
N LEU A 142 -5.19 12.82 0.49
CA LEU A 142 -5.02 13.72 1.64
C LEU A 142 -5.50 15.16 1.37
N SER A 143 -5.28 15.67 0.15
CA SER A 143 -5.66 17.04 -0.24
C SER A 143 -7.17 17.31 -0.25
N LYS A 144 -8.00 16.28 -0.06
CA LYS A 144 -9.45 16.41 0.15
C LYS A 144 -9.87 16.31 1.61
N PHE A 145 -8.90 16.15 2.52
CA PHE A 145 -9.11 15.95 3.93
C PHE A 145 -8.60 17.11 4.81
N HIS A 146 -8.26 18.25 4.22
CA HIS A 146 -7.84 19.46 4.92
C HIS A 146 -8.01 20.72 4.07
N SER A 147 -8.06 21.88 4.72
CA SER A 147 -7.99 23.20 4.06
C SER A 147 -6.64 23.92 4.26
N VAL A 148 -5.66 23.26 4.89
CA VAL A 148 -4.38 23.89 5.23
C VAL A 148 -3.48 24.13 4.00
N GLU A 149 -2.60 25.13 4.09
CA GLU A 149 -1.60 25.42 3.07
C GLU A 149 -0.47 24.38 3.09
N GLU A 150 -0.39 23.53 2.06
CA GLU A 150 0.60 22.42 2.01
C GLU A 150 2.07 22.89 2.02
N ASN A 151 2.34 24.12 1.59
CA ASN A 151 3.69 24.70 1.63
C ASN A 151 4.08 25.24 3.01
N SER A 152 3.13 25.33 3.95
CA SER A 152 3.37 25.80 5.30
C SER A 152 3.70 24.62 6.20
N ALA A 153 4.97 24.51 6.61
CA ALA A 153 5.43 23.45 7.50
C ALA A 153 4.63 23.41 8.81
N SER A 154 4.27 24.56 9.38
CA SER A 154 3.47 24.63 10.62
C SER A 154 2.04 24.18 10.42
N ALA A 155 1.41 24.51 9.28
CA ALA A 155 0.05 24.09 8.98
C ALA A 155 -0.03 22.58 8.73
N MET A 156 0.94 22.03 8.00
CA MET A 156 1.06 20.59 7.80
C MET A 156 1.36 19.84 9.12
N SER A 157 2.20 20.39 9.99
CA SER A 157 2.43 19.81 11.32
C SER A 157 1.16 19.77 12.18
N ASN A 158 0.28 20.77 12.08
CA ASN A 158 -1.02 20.73 12.77
C ASN A 158 -1.92 19.61 12.23
N LEU A 159 -2.04 19.51 10.91
CA LEU A 159 -2.80 18.43 10.24
C LEU A 159 -2.30 17.05 10.67
N TYR A 160 -0.99 16.83 10.61
CA TYR A 160 -0.39 15.56 11.00
C TYR A 160 -0.55 15.27 12.49
N GLY A 161 -0.48 16.29 13.35
CA GLY A 161 -0.80 16.15 14.77
C GLY A 161 -2.23 15.65 15.02
N ARG A 162 -3.21 16.08 14.21
CA ARG A 162 -4.60 15.59 14.29
C ARG A 162 -4.72 14.14 13.85
N ILE A 163 -3.99 13.74 12.81
CA ILE A 163 -3.94 12.33 12.38
C ILE A 163 -3.27 11.45 13.45
N ARG A 164 -2.19 11.92 14.08
CA ARG A 164 -1.57 11.21 15.22
C ARG A 164 -2.51 11.10 16.40
N GLN A 165 -3.24 12.17 16.73
CA GLN A 165 -4.29 12.13 17.74
C GLN A 165 -5.35 11.07 17.41
N LEU A 166 -5.73 10.91 16.14
CA LEU A 166 -6.67 9.88 15.70
C LEU A 166 -6.13 8.46 15.95
N ILE A 167 -4.89 8.20 15.53
CA ILE A 167 -4.18 6.93 15.71
C ILE A 167 -4.10 6.57 17.21
N GLU A 168 -3.63 7.50 18.04
CA GLU A 168 -3.41 7.27 19.47
C GLU A 168 -4.73 7.14 20.25
N THR A 169 -5.75 7.92 19.91
CA THR A 169 -7.04 7.90 20.64
C THR A 169 -7.86 6.67 20.30
N LEU A 170 -7.79 6.19 19.05
CA LEU A 170 -8.61 5.08 18.57
C LEU A 170 -7.86 3.75 18.48
N GLU A 171 -6.55 3.75 18.71
CA GLU A 171 -5.67 2.58 18.59
C GLU A 171 -5.80 1.91 17.20
N ILE A 172 -5.80 2.75 16.14
CA ILE A 172 -5.93 2.31 14.75
C ILE A 172 -4.66 2.60 13.96
N SER A 173 -4.47 1.89 12.85
CA SER A 173 -3.50 2.28 11.83
C SER A 173 -4.14 3.19 10.78
N VAL A 174 -3.34 4.05 10.15
CA VAL A 174 -3.81 4.99 9.11
C VAL A 174 -3.01 4.83 7.82
N ILE A 175 -3.71 4.81 6.69
CA ILE A 175 -3.10 4.87 5.35
C ILE A 175 -3.48 6.20 4.68
N ILE A 176 -2.49 6.93 4.21
CA ILE A 176 -2.67 8.23 3.55
C ILE A 176 -2.19 8.16 2.11
N VAL A 177 -3.07 8.49 1.16
CA VAL A 177 -2.68 8.67 -0.23
C VAL A 177 -2.34 10.14 -0.47
N HIS A 178 -1.11 10.42 -0.89
CA HIS A 178 -0.66 11.79 -1.12
C HIS A 178 -0.04 11.93 -2.52
N HIS A 179 -0.28 13.07 -3.15
CA HIS A 179 0.34 13.39 -4.43
C HIS A 179 1.75 13.90 -4.19
N THR A 180 2.71 13.48 -5.01
CA THR A 180 3.99 14.18 -5.04
C THR A 180 3.73 15.60 -5.58
N GLY A 181 3.92 16.62 -4.76
CA GLY A 181 4.24 17.96 -5.25
C GLY A 181 5.60 17.96 -5.96
N LYS A 182 6.20 19.13 -6.21
CA LYS A 182 7.63 19.22 -6.56
C LYS A 182 8.44 18.73 -5.34
N ILE A 183 8.59 17.42 -5.19
CA ILE A 183 9.56 16.83 -4.27
C ILE A 183 10.91 17.11 -4.90
N VAL A 184 11.47 18.28 -4.62
CA VAL A 184 12.86 18.55 -4.93
C VAL A 184 13.64 17.63 -4.01
N GLN A 185 14.25 16.58 -4.57
CA GLN A 185 15.36 15.87 -3.93
C GLN A 185 16.52 16.86 -3.73
N ARG A 186 16.40 17.76 -2.76
CA ARG A 186 17.54 18.49 -2.22
C ARG A 186 18.06 17.63 -1.08
N GLY A 187 19.11 16.86 -1.37
CA GLY A 187 19.89 16.08 -0.42
C GLY A 187 20.60 16.95 0.61
N GLY A 188 19.83 17.64 1.43
CA GLY A 188 20.24 18.40 2.59
C GLY A 188 19.06 18.43 3.56
N ARG A 189 19.33 18.63 4.86
CA ARG A 189 18.28 18.81 5.88
C ARG A 189 17.43 20.04 5.55
N GLY A 190 16.46 19.87 4.65
CA GLY A 190 15.41 20.80 4.30
C GLY A 190 14.10 20.17 4.74
N SER A 191 13.33 20.91 5.54
CA SER A 191 12.06 20.54 6.14
C SER A 191 11.08 19.91 5.15
N ASN A 192 11.09 18.58 5.02
CA ASN A 192 10.04 17.85 4.34
C ASN A 192 9.12 17.29 5.42
N THR A 193 8.21 18.12 5.94
CA THR A 193 7.32 17.79 7.08
C THR A 193 6.63 16.45 6.88
N THR A 194 6.23 16.12 5.65
CA THR A 194 5.64 14.82 5.28
C THR A 194 6.57 13.64 5.51
N GLN A 195 7.86 13.76 5.17
CA GLN A 195 8.83 12.69 5.40
C GLN A 195 9.15 12.47 6.87
N ALA A 196 9.11 13.54 7.66
CA ALA A 196 9.25 13.44 9.11
C ALA A 196 8.05 12.77 9.78
N GLU A 197 6.90 12.70 9.09
CA GLU A 197 5.68 12.22 9.72
C GLU A 197 5.46 10.72 9.58
N TYR A 198 5.75 10.10 8.43
CA TYR A 198 5.36 8.70 8.24
C TYR A 198 6.25 7.70 8.99
N ASP A 199 5.65 6.58 9.38
CA ASP A 199 6.37 5.41 9.92
C ASP A 199 6.88 4.52 8.78
N SER A 200 6.07 4.41 7.72
CA SER A 200 6.44 3.78 6.46
C SER A 200 5.88 4.55 5.26
N CYS A 201 6.54 4.45 4.12
CA CYS A 201 6.13 5.10 2.89
C CYS A 201 6.37 4.20 1.67
N ILE A 202 5.35 4.12 0.82
CA ILE A 202 5.39 3.50 -0.50
C ILE A 202 5.39 4.64 -1.52
N MET A 203 6.47 4.78 -2.27
CA MET A 203 6.58 5.74 -3.37
C MET A 203 6.39 5.04 -4.71
N LEU A 204 5.39 5.48 -5.48
CA LEU A 204 5.05 4.98 -6.81
C LEU A 204 5.62 5.90 -7.87
N ASN A 205 6.43 5.32 -8.76
CA ASN A 205 6.83 5.94 -10.01
C ASN A 205 6.39 5.02 -11.17
N SER A 206 5.62 5.56 -12.10
CA SER A 206 5.21 4.82 -13.29
C SER A 206 6.29 4.96 -14.36
N ASP A 207 6.64 3.84 -14.96
CA ASP A 207 7.62 3.74 -16.03
C ASP A 207 7.01 2.83 -17.12
N ASN A 208 6.40 3.47 -18.13
CA ASN A 208 5.58 2.82 -19.15
C ASN A 208 4.47 1.93 -18.54
N ASP A 209 4.43 0.64 -18.88
CA ASP A 209 3.47 -0.34 -18.34
C ASP A 209 3.77 -0.79 -16.89
N ASN A 210 4.92 -0.37 -16.35
CA ASN A 210 5.37 -0.77 -15.02
C ASN A 210 5.10 0.31 -13.98
N THR A 211 4.87 -0.13 -12.75
CA THR A 211 4.88 0.73 -11.57
C THR A 211 6.00 0.28 -10.67
N LYS A 212 7.03 1.12 -10.55
CA LYS A 212 8.13 0.92 -9.63
C LYS A 212 7.69 1.41 -8.25
N ILE A 213 7.83 0.53 -7.27
CA ILE A 213 7.53 0.78 -5.87
C ILE A 213 8.84 0.87 -5.12
N HIS A 214 9.01 1.98 -4.41
CA HIS A 214 10.09 2.21 -3.46
C HIS A 214 9.51 2.28 -2.06
N PHE A 215 10.28 1.81 -1.08
CA PHE A 215 9.91 1.88 0.33
C PHE A 215 10.85 2.86 1.06
N ASP A 216 10.32 3.58 2.04
CA ASP A 216 11.08 4.33 3.04
C ASP A 216 10.51 3.97 4.41
N MET A 217 11.30 3.31 5.26
CA MET A 217 10.85 2.67 6.50
C MET A 217 11.58 3.24 7.70
N ARG A 218 10.86 3.46 8.80
CA ARG A 218 11.45 3.96 10.06
C ARG A 218 11.82 2.87 11.04
N HIS A 219 10.96 1.85 11.16
CA HIS A 219 11.02 0.86 12.25
C HIS A 219 11.64 -0.47 11.84
N VAL A 220 11.81 -0.70 10.54
CA VAL A 220 12.30 -1.96 9.97
C VAL A 220 13.31 -1.68 8.85
N GLU A 221 14.06 -2.70 8.45
CA GLU A 221 14.94 -2.60 7.28
C GLU A 221 14.12 -2.33 6.02
N THR A 222 14.52 -1.32 5.25
CA THR A 222 13.84 -0.91 4.03
C THR A 222 13.88 -2.02 2.97
N PRO A 223 12.72 -2.56 2.54
CA PRO A 223 12.69 -3.57 1.49
C PRO A 223 13.26 -3.06 0.16
N SER A 224 13.81 -3.98 -0.62
CA SER A 224 14.30 -3.65 -1.96
C SER A 224 13.16 -3.13 -2.87
N PRO A 225 13.42 -2.12 -3.72
CA PRO A 225 12.43 -1.63 -4.66
C PRO A 225 11.88 -2.74 -5.56
N THR A 226 10.57 -2.76 -5.75
CA THR A 226 9.87 -3.81 -6.52
C THR A 226 9.20 -3.20 -7.75
N LYS A 227 9.14 -3.95 -8.86
CA LYS A 227 8.38 -3.56 -10.05
C LYS A 227 7.10 -4.39 -10.12
N LEU A 228 5.96 -3.71 -10.16
CA LEU A 228 4.65 -4.35 -10.34
C LEU A 228 4.06 -3.95 -11.69
N ARG A 229 3.32 -4.87 -12.30
CA ARG A 229 2.48 -4.62 -13.48
C ARG A 229 1.06 -4.39 -13.01
N PHE A 230 0.38 -3.40 -13.58
CA PHE A 230 -1.05 -3.22 -13.35
C PHE A 230 -1.85 -3.98 -14.40
N ASN A 231 -2.59 -5.00 -13.99
CA ASN A 231 -3.47 -5.77 -14.86
C ASN A 231 -4.80 -5.03 -15.03
N SER A 232 -5.10 -4.55 -16.24
CA SER A 232 -6.35 -3.82 -16.52
C SER A 232 -7.61 -4.69 -16.48
N ASP A 233 -7.46 -6.01 -16.60
CA ASP A 233 -8.56 -6.98 -16.66
C ASP A 233 -8.99 -7.50 -15.30
N THR A 234 -8.12 -7.39 -14.29
CA THR A 234 -8.44 -7.71 -12.89
C THR A 234 -8.42 -6.47 -11.99
N LEU A 235 -7.77 -5.40 -12.45
CA LEU A 235 -7.43 -4.20 -11.67
C LEU A 235 -6.51 -4.50 -10.47
N TRP A 236 -5.76 -5.59 -10.52
CA TRP A 236 -4.76 -5.92 -9.52
C TRP A 236 -3.34 -5.56 -9.99
N PHE A 237 -2.52 -5.15 -9.03
CA PHE A 237 -1.08 -5.15 -9.21
C PHE A 237 -0.53 -6.56 -9.06
N GLU A 238 0.24 -6.99 -10.05
CA GLU A 238 0.86 -8.30 -10.12
C GLU A 238 2.37 -8.14 -10.03
N LYS A 239 3.04 -9.01 -9.27
CA LYS A 239 4.49 -9.18 -9.39
C LYS A 239 4.77 -9.46 -10.86
N ARG A 240 5.64 -8.65 -11.46
CA ARG A 240 6.17 -8.99 -12.77
C ARG A 240 7.11 -10.15 -12.51
N ASP A 241 6.70 -11.38 -12.86
CA ASP A 241 7.62 -12.51 -12.88
C ASP A 241 8.78 -12.10 -13.77
N GLY A 242 9.95 -11.87 -13.18
CA GLY A 242 11.13 -11.42 -13.93
C GLY A 242 11.37 -12.32 -15.14
N MET A 243 10.99 -13.59 -15.03
CA MET A 243 10.93 -14.55 -16.12
C MET A 243 10.07 -14.12 -17.31
N LEU A 244 8.78 -13.82 -17.09
CA LEU A 244 7.87 -13.46 -18.18
C LEU A 244 8.34 -12.17 -18.85
N VAL A 245 8.89 -11.22 -18.09
CA VAL A 245 9.50 -9.99 -18.63
C VAL A 245 10.67 -10.27 -19.55
N ILE A 246 11.53 -11.21 -19.16
CA ILE A 246 12.71 -11.59 -19.95
C ILE A 246 12.27 -12.20 -21.27
N LEU A 247 11.24 -13.05 -21.25
CA LEU A 247 10.67 -13.63 -22.46
C LEU A 247 9.94 -12.58 -23.31
N GLU A 248 9.17 -11.67 -22.70
CA GLU A 248 8.46 -10.57 -23.39
C GLU A 248 9.47 -9.66 -24.10
N ASN A 249 10.53 -9.26 -23.40
CA ASN A 249 11.57 -8.39 -23.96
C ASN A 249 12.40 -9.08 -25.06
N ALA A 250 12.38 -10.42 -25.12
CA ALA A 250 12.98 -11.18 -26.20
C ALA A 250 12.02 -11.50 -27.35
N GLY A 251 10.83 -10.90 -27.35
CA GLY A 251 9.84 -11.08 -28.41
C GLY A 251 8.97 -12.32 -28.25
N GLY A 252 8.81 -12.82 -27.02
CA GLY A 252 7.94 -13.96 -26.73
C GLY A 252 8.67 -15.30 -26.69
N MET A 253 9.87 -15.42 -27.23
CA MET A 253 10.67 -16.66 -27.23
C MET A 253 12.11 -16.41 -26.78
N MET A 254 12.70 -17.35 -26.05
CA MET A 254 14.11 -17.30 -25.66
C MET A 254 14.67 -18.70 -25.42
N ASP A 255 15.93 -18.91 -25.77
CA ASP A 255 16.68 -20.10 -25.35
C ASP A 255 16.72 -20.21 -23.82
N LYS A 256 16.41 -21.39 -23.28
CA LYS A 256 16.37 -21.63 -21.83
C LYS A 256 17.73 -21.40 -21.15
N LYS A 257 18.84 -21.61 -21.87
CA LYS A 257 20.18 -21.31 -21.37
C LYS A 257 20.38 -19.80 -21.23
N GLU A 258 20.05 -19.04 -22.28
CA GLU A 258 20.10 -17.58 -22.28
C GLU A 258 19.18 -17.00 -21.21
N PHE A 259 18.00 -17.60 -21.03
CA PHE A 259 17.08 -17.24 -19.97
C PHE A 259 17.72 -17.33 -18.59
N PHE A 260 18.39 -18.44 -18.27
CA PHE A 260 19.07 -18.59 -16.97
C PHE A 260 20.24 -17.62 -16.78
N GLU A 261 20.91 -17.20 -17.85
CA GLU A 261 21.96 -16.17 -17.80
C GLU A 261 21.37 -14.78 -17.56
N ARG A 262 20.24 -14.46 -18.19
CA ARG A 262 19.57 -13.15 -18.10
C ARG A 262 18.70 -12.98 -16.85
N CYS A 263 18.25 -14.06 -16.22
CA CYS A 263 17.31 -13.99 -15.10
C CYS A 263 17.88 -13.33 -13.84
N GLY A 264 19.21 -13.32 -13.66
CA GLY A 264 19.84 -12.71 -12.48
C GLY A 264 19.40 -13.35 -11.14
N MET A 265 18.70 -14.48 -11.18
CA MET A 265 18.20 -15.24 -10.04
C MET A 265 19.02 -16.52 -9.85
N SER A 266 18.96 -17.12 -8.66
CA SER A 266 19.53 -18.45 -8.46
C SER A 266 18.81 -19.48 -9.35
N ARG A 267 19.55 -20.47 -9.88
CA ARG A 267 18.97 -21.52 -10.74
C ARG A 267 17.77 -22.20 -10.09
N ALA A 268 17.84 -22.50 -8.79
CA ALA A 268 16.75 -23.15 -8.07
C ALA A 268 15.45 -22.33 -8.06
N THR A 269 15.55 -21.00 -7.90
CA THR A 269 14.38 -20.11 -7.96
C THR A 269 13.84 -19.99 -9.37
N ALA A 270 14.70 -19.77 -10.36
CA ALA A 270 14.29 -19.68 -11.76
C ALA A 270 13.60 -20.97 -12.26
N TYR A 271 14.06 -22.15 -11.84
CA TYR A 271 13.40 -23.43 -12.15
C TYR A 271 12.03 -23.57 -11.47
N ARG A 272 11.90 -23.15 -10.20
CA ARG A 272 10.63 -23.20 -9.47
C ARG A 272 9.61 -22.27 -10.10
N ASP A 273 10.02 -21.07 -10.48
CA ASP A 273 9.13 -20.11 -11.14
C ASP A 273 8.73 -20.64 -12.52
N LEU A 274 9.66 -21.18 -13.31
CA LEU A 274 9.36 -21.78 -14.62
C LEU A 274 8.36 -22.93 -14.50
N LYS A 275 8.48 -23.74 -13.45
CA LYS A 275 7.52 -24.81 -13.17
C LYS A 275 6.13 -24.25 -12.89
N LYS A 276 6.01 -23.23 -12.05
CA LYS A 276 4.73 -22.55 -11.77
C LYS A 276 4.13 -21.89 -13.01
N ALA A 277 4.95 -21.26 -13.84
CA ALA A 277 4.49 -20.62 -15.09
C ALA A 277 3.96 -21.65 -16.10
N LYS A 278 4.59 -22.83 -16.19
CA LYS A 278 4.07 -23.96 -16.99
C LYS A 278 2.77 -24.51 -16.43
N GLU A 279 2.69 -24.71 -15.11
CA GLU A 279 1.45 -25.17 -14.44
C GLU A 279 0.28 -24.21 -14.68
N LYS A 280 0.56 -22.91 -14.81
CA LYS A 280 -0.41 -21.87 -15.14
C LYS A 280 -0.62 -21.65 -16.65
N ASN A 281 -0.03 -22.47 -17.52
CA ASN A 281 -0.05 -22.32 -18.97
C ASN A 281 0.40 -20.94 -19.49
N MET A 282 1.33 -20.28 -18.79
CA MET A 282 1.87 -18.98 -19.19
C MET A 282 3.11 -19.11 -20.08
N VAL A 283 3.84 -20.22 -19.94
CA VAL A 283 5.07 -20.49 -20.69
C VAL A 283 5.10 -21.94 -21.14
N LYS A 284 5.52 -22.15 -22.37
CA LYS A 284 5.86 -23.44 -22.97
C LYS A 284 7.37 -23.62 -22.99
N ASP A 285 7.84 -24.84 -22.79
CA ASP A 285 9.26 -25.20 -22.86
C ASP A 285 9.38 -26.44 -23.74
N GLU A 286 9.76 -26.23 -24.98
CA GLU A 286 9.95 -27.27 -25.99
C GLU A 286 11.39 -27.20 -26.50
N ASP A 287 12.06 -28.34 -26.52
CA ASP A 287 13.42 -28.50 -27.04
C ASP A 287 14.46 -27.51 -26.49
N GLY A 288 14.25 -27.02 -25.26
CA GLY A 288 15.15 -26.07 -24.61
C GLY A 288 14.89 -24.61 -24.96
N VAL A 289 13.77 -24.29 -25.63
CA VAL A 289 13.30 -22.94 -25.90
C VAL A 289 12.06 -22.66 -25.06
N LEU A 290 12.07 -21.51 -24.38
CA LEU A 290 10.94 -20.99 -23.62
C LEU A 290 10.13 -20.06 -24.51
N GLU A 291 8.81 -20.29 -24.57
CA GLU A 291 7.86 -19.50 -25.34
C GLU A 291 6.74 -19.00 -24.43
N LEU A 292 6.44 -17.70 -24.48
CA LEU A 292 5.29 -17.10 -23.82
C LEU A 292 4.02 -17.50 -24.54
N LEU A 293 3.06 -18.03 -23.78
CA LEU A 293 1.74 -18.30 -24.27
C LEU A 293 0.88 -17.07 -24.00
N GLU A 294 0.38 -16.40 -25.05
CA GLU A 294 -0.55 -15.29 -24.88
C GLU A 294 -1.84 -15.78 -24.20
N HIS A 295 -2.22 -15.12 -23.10
CA HIS A 295 -3.57 -15.28 -22.55
C HIS A 295 -4.57 -14.69 -23.55
N LYS A 296 -5.40 -15.55 -24.15
CA LYS A 296 -6.66 -15.14 -24.78
C LYS A 296 -7.67 -14.70 -23.73
#